data_AF-A0A5M8FJU4-F1
#
_entry.id   AF-A0A5M8FJU4-F1
#
_cell.length_a   1.000
_cell.length_b   1.000
_cell.length_c   1.000
_cell.angle_alpha   90.00
_cell.angle_beta   90.00
_cell.angle_gamma   90.00
#
_symmetry.space_group_name_H-M   'P 1'
#
loop_
_entity.id
_entity.type
_entity.pdbx_description
1 polymer ?
#
loop_
_entity_poly.entity_id
_entity_poly.type
_entity_poly.pdbx_seq_one_letter_code
_entity_poly.pdbx_strand_id
1 'polypeptide(L)'
;MCGRGRCWAGRSPLIDELGTLVPFASQPTGSRLRMKYHYRLAPMTLDVLVLTVILLLIPVAIQVWVLVVSLSLLVPLLFIYGIYAWDWLRFRPSRFVIDEDALEVVWPLKRRRIRRADIEDVRLTDRRALRRELGWGFRVGAGGLGGAFGWLWTQRRGPVQMYVSRNRDLVWIEMGDARPWLITPERPGEFIQRLSTERSAEERM
;
A
#
# COMPACT_ATOMS: atom_id res chain seq x y z
N MET A 1 33.96 20.86 37.08
CA MET A 1 34.79 20.29 38.16
C MET A 1 34.41 18.83 38.33
N CYS A 2 35.37 17.92 38.10
CA CYS A 2 35.16 16.48 38.00
C CYS A 2 35.72 15.78 39.24
N GLY A 3 34.91 14.94 39.90
CA GLY A 3 35.22 14.28 41.17
C GLY A 3 35.42 12.78 41.01
N ARG A 4 36.69 12.37 41.14
CA ARG A 4 37.27 11.04 41.42
C ARG A 4 36.35 9.95 42.00
N GLY A 5 36.46 8.76 41.40
CA GLY A 5 36.97 7.60 42.14
C GLY A 5 36.01 6.41 42.30
N ARG A 6 36.21 5.36 41.48
CA ARG A 6 36.26 3.95 41.92
C ARG A 6 36.83 3.09 40.78
N CYS A 7 38.09 2.68 40.95
CA CYS A 7 38.69 1.52 40.30
C CYS A 7 38.18 0.25 40.98
N TRP A 8 37.71 -0.73 40.21
CA TRP A 8 37.74 -2.15 40.62
C TRP A 8 37.97 -3.01 39.37
N ALA A 9 39.03 -3.81 39.46
CA ALA A 9 39.35 -5.08 38.80
C ALA A 9 38.49 -5.48 37.59
N GLY A 10 39.06 -5.65 36.40
CA GLY A 10 40.03 -6.74 36.20
C GLY A 10 39.28 -8.07 36.06
N ARG A 11 38.55 -8.25 34.95
CA ARG A 11 38.19 -9.57 34.44
C ARG A 11 38.84 -9.71 33.08
N SER A 12 40.01 -10.36 33.10
CA SER A 12 40.63 -10.92 31.91
C SER A 12 39.63 -11.82 31.16
N PRO A 13 39.77 -11.91 29.84
CA PRO A 13 39.03 -12.88 29.04
C PRO A 13 39.34 -14.29 29.56
N LEU A 14 38.29 -15.07 29.80
CA LEU A 14 38.44 -16.50 30.04
C LEU A 14 38.83 -17.11 28.69
N ILE A 15 40.12 -17.37 28.53
CA ILE A 15 40.71 -18.09 27.41
C ILE A 15 40.62 -19.57 27.78
N ASP A 16 39.84 -20.35 27.04
CA ASP A 16 39.84 -21.80 27.16
C ASP A 16 41.19 -22.38 26.71
N GLU A 17 41.73 -23.31 27.49
CA GLU A 17 43.06 -23.94 27.38
C GLU A 17 43.26 -24.87 26.17
N LEU A 18 42.47 -24.76 25.10
CA LEU A 18 42.53 -25.73 23.99
C LEU A 18 42.75 -25.16 22.59
N GLY A 19 42.97 -23.85 22.43
CA GLY A 19 43.45 -23.31 21.14
C GLY A 19 42.57 -23.62 19.91
N THR A 20 41.33 -24.06 20.13
CA THR A 20 40.33 -24.28 19.09
C THR A 20 39.38 -23.10 19.10
N LEU A 21 39.31 -22.42 17.95
CA LEU A 21 38.20 -21.52 17.62
C LEU A 21 36.90 -22.28 17.87
N VAL A 22 36.16 -21.91 18.91
CA VAL A 22 34.77 -22.34 19.04
C VAL A 22 34.07 -21.76 17.81
N PRO A 23 33.57 -22.58 16.88
CA PRO A 23 32.74 -22.05 15.82
C PRO A 23 31.55 -21.43 16.53
N PHE A 24 31.39 -20.11 16.38
CA PHE A 24 30.16 -19.40 16.70
C PHE A 24 29.08 -20.22 16.02
N ALA A 25 28.35 -21.01 16.80
CA ALA A 25 27.22 -21.77 16.30
C ALA A 25 26.24 -20.71 15.84
N SER A 26 26.32 -20.39 14.55
CA SER A 26 25.26 -19.70 13.83
C SER A 26 24.02 -20.48 14.17
N GLN A 27 23.17 -19.91 15.03
CA GLN A 27 21.83 -20.43 15.20
C GLN A 27 21.32 -20.59 13.77
N PRO A 28 20.88 -21.78 13.35
CA PRO A 28 20.16 -21.88 12.11
C PRO A 28 19.03 -20.87 12.28
N THR A 29 19.08 -19.79 11.49
CA THR A 29 18.01 -18.81 11.39
C THR A 29 16.81 -19.62 11.00
N GLY A 30 16.10 -20.12 12.00
CA GLY A 30 14.86 -20.82 11.84
C GLY A 30 14.06 -19.88 11.00
N SER A 31 13.81 -20.29 9.77
CA SER A 31 12.84 -19.70 8.90
C SER A 31 11.52 -19.79 9.68
N ARG A 32 11.30 -18.83 10.59
CA ARG A 32 9.96 -18.41 10.96
C ARG A 32 9.31 -18.27 9.61
N LEU A 33 8.35 -19.15 9.34
CA LEU A 33 7.51 -19.06 8.17
C LEU A 33 6.89 -17.67 8.26
N ARG A 34 7.51 -16.67 7.62
CA ARG A 34 7.05 -15.29 7.63
C ARG A 34 5.65 -15.38 7.07
N MET A 35 4.67 -15.23 7.96
CA MET A 35 3.28 -15.41 7.58
C MET A 35 2.89 -14.20 6.77
N LYS A 36 2.87 -14.38 5.45
CA LYS A 36 2.46 -13.35 4.50
C LYS A 36 0.97 -13.51 4.25
N TYR A 37 0.20 -12.50 4.65
CA TYR A 37 -1.23 -12.46 4.34
C TYR A 37 -1.46 -11.66 3.08
N HIS A 38 -2.14 -12.27 2.12
CA HIS A 38 -2.42 -11.68 0.82
C HIS A 38 -3.88 -11.21 0.75
N TYR A 39 -4.07 -9.92 0.50
CA TYR A 39 -5.38 -9.31 0.29
C TYR A 39 -5.43 -8.71 -1.10
N ARG A 40 -6.46 -9.04 -1.88
CA ARG A 40 -6.66 -8.41 -3.19
C ARG A 40 -7.29 -7.03 -3.01
N LEU A 41 -7.15 -6.19 -4.02
CA LEU A 41 -7.97 -4.99 -4.11
C LEU A 41 -9.44 -5.40 -4.20
N ALA A 42 -10.31 -4.72 -3.44
CA ALA A 42 -11.72 -5.08 -3.39
C ALA A 42 -12.36 -5.09 -4.78
N PRO A 43 -13.29 -6.03 -5.06
CA PRO A 43 -14.05 -6.03 -6.29
C PRO A 43 -14.80 -4.71 -6.42
N MET A 44 -14.93 -4.23 -7.66
CA MET A 44 -15.61 -2.98 -7.95
C MET A 44 -17.08 -3.08 -7.53
N THR A 45 -17.59 -2.03 -6.92
CA THR A 45 -19.04 -1.89 -6.72
C THR A 45 -19.74 -1.78 -8.07
N LEU A 46 -20.96 -2.31 -8.16
CA LEU A 46 -21.74 -2.37 -9.40
C LEU A 46 -21.87 -0.98 -10.07
N ASP A 47 -22.09 0.09 -9.30
CA ASP A 47 -22.15 1.46 -9.84
C ASP A 47 -20.87 1.87 -10.58
N VAL A 48 -19.71 1.55 -9.98
CA VAL A 48 -18.39 1.86 -10.56
C VAL A 48 -18.14 0.98 -11.77
N LEU A 49 -18.58 -0.28 -11.73
CA LEU A 49 -18.48 -1.21 -12.85
C LEU A 49 -19.33 -0.75 -14.03
N VAL A 50 -20.61 -0.41 -13.81
CA VAL A 50 -21.52 0.10 -14.85
C VAL A 50 -20.97 1.38 -15.47
N LEU A 51 -20.54 2.34 -14.64
CA LEU A 51 -19.93 3.58 -15.14
C LEU A 51 -18.66 3.29 -15.96
N THR A 52 -17.81 2.37 -15.48
CA THR A 52 -16.59 1.95 -16.17
C THR A 52 -16.91 1.32 -17.52
N VAL A 53 -17.93 0.45 -17.59
CA VAL A 53 -18.37 -0.19 -18.83
C VAL A 53 -18.92 0.84 -19.81
N ILE A 54 -19.81 1.74 -19.37
CA ILE A 54 -20.36 2.80 -20.22
C ILE A 54 -19.24 3.68 -20.77
N LEU A 55 -18.30 4.11 -19.92
CA LEU A 55 -17.17 4.94 -20.31
C LEU A 55 -16.24 4.21 -21.29
N LEU A 56 -16.12 2.88 -21.20
CA LEU A 56 -15.35 2.06 -22.12
C LEU A 56 -16.07 1.81 -23.45
N LEU A 57 -17.40 1.78 -23.46
CA LEU A 57 -18.17 1.61 -24.70
C LEU A 57 -18.06 2.81 -25.64
N ILE A 58 -17.92 4.03 -25.11
CA ILE A 58 -17.76 5.25 -25.91
C ILE A 58 -16.55 5.17 -26.86
N PRO A 59 -15.30 4.94 -26.38
CA PRO A 59 -14.16 4.82 -27.27
C PRO A 59 -14.27 3.62 -28.21
N VAL A 60 -14.89 2.51 -27.79
CA VAL A 60 -15.14 1.35 -28.66
C VAL A 60 -16.11 1.69 -29.79
N ALA A 61 -17.18 2.44 -29.52
CA ALA A 61 -18.10 2.90 -30.56
C ALA A 61 -17.40 3.84 -31.56
N ILE A 62 -16.57 4.76 -31.05
CA ILE A 62 -15.72 5.63 -31.88
C ILE A 62 -14.78 4.78 -32.76
N GLN A 63 -14.25 3.67 -32.24
CA GLN A 63 -13.36 2.79 -33.01
C GLN A 63 -14.05 2.07 -34.15
N VAL A 64 -15.24 1.51 -33.90
CA VAL A 64 -16.02 0.85 -34.95
C VAL A 64 -16.31 1.86 -36.06
N TRP A 65 -16.67 3.10 -35.70
CA TRP A 65 -16.86 4.18 -36.67
C TRP A 65 -15.58 4.49 -37.46
N VAL A 66 -14.46 4.64 -36.77
CA VAL A 66 -13.16 4.98 -37.36
C VAL A 66 -12.66 3.91 -38.34
N LEU A 67 -12.81 2.63 -38.00
CA LEU A 67 -12.38 1.51 -38.85
C LEU A 67 -13.15 1.43 -40.17
N VAL A 68 -14.38 1.95 -40.22
CA VAL A 68 -15.17 2.05 -41.45
C VAL A 68 -14.69 3.22 -42.32
N VAL A 69 -14.11 4.27 -41.73
CA VAL A 69 -13.75 5.51 -42.43
C VAL A 69 -12.31 5.51 -42.94
N SER A 70 -11.32 5.15 -42.11
CA SER A 70 -9.90 5.22 -42.50
C SER A 70 -8.96 4.44 -41.57
N LEU A 71 -8.06 3.66 -42.17
CA LEU A 71 -7.02 2.92 -41.46
C LEU A 71 -5.96 3.84 -40.81
N SER A 72 -5.79 5.07 -41.30
CA SER A 72 -4.79 6.02 -40.77
C SER A 72 -5.07 6.47 -39.34
N LEU A 73 -6.32 6.34 -38.87
CA LEU A 73 -6.74 6.67 -37.52
C LEU A 73 -6.42 5.56 -36.49
N LEU A 74 -5.84 4.44 -36.93
CA LEU A 74 -5.45 3.33 -36.07
C LEU A 74 -4.23 3.68 -35.20
N VAL A 75 -3.35 4.59 -35.66
CA VAL A 75 -2.19 5.07 -34.91
C VAL A 75 -2.58 5.87 -33.65
N PRO A 76 -3.37 6.97 -33.72
CA PRO A 76 -3.79 7.69 -32.52
C PRO A 76 -4.63 6.81 -31.59
N LEU A 77 -5.32 5.82 -32.14
CA LEU A 77 -6.07 4.86 -31.35
C LEU A 77 -5.15 3.95 -30.50
N LEU A 78 -4.16 3.32 -31.12
CA LEU A 78 -3.17 2.52 -30.40
C LEU A 78 -2.44 3.34 -29.35
N PHE A 79 -2.19 4.62 -29.64
CA PHE A 79 -1.58 5.54 -28.68
C PHE A 79 -2.45 5.76 -27.43
N ILE A 80 -3.76 6.00 -27.61
CA ILE A 80 -4.71 6.13 -26.48
C ILE A 80 -4.75 4.83 -25.66
N TYR A 81 -4.81 3.67 -26.32
CA TYR A 81 -4.77 2.38 -25.62
C TYR A 81 -3.46 2.15 -24.88
N GLY A 82 -2.34 2.56 -25.45
CA GLY A 82 -1.03 2.51 -24.81
C GLY A 82 -1.00 3.35 -23.52
N ILE A 83 -1.55 4.57 -23.54
CA ILE A 83 -1.68 5.41 -22.34
C ILE A 83 -2.57 4.72 -21.29
N TYR A 84 -3.73 4.20 -21.68
CA TYR A 84 -4.62 3.50 -20.75
C TYR A 84 -3.98 2.26 -20.12
N ALA A 85 -3.29 1.44 -20.93
CA ALA A 85 -2.59 0.26 -20.44
C ALA A 85 -1.45 0.65 -19.50
N TRP A 86 -0.69 1.69 -19.84
CA TRP A 86 0.37 2.23 -18.99
C TRP A 86 -0.17 2.72 -17.64
N ASP A 87 -1.24 3.50 -17.65
CA ASP A 87 -1.87 4.01 -16.44
C ASP A 87 -2.39 2.87 -15.56
N TRP A 88 -3.00 1.86 -16.16
CA TRP A 88 -3.48 0.68 -15.45
C TRP A 88 -2.32 -0.07 -14.78
N LEU A 89 -1.24 -0.33 -15.51
CA LEU A 89 -0.07 -1.06 -15.01
C LEU A 89 0.69 -0.28 -13.91
N ARG A 90 0.69 1.05 -13.98
CA ARG A 90 1.48 1.92 -13.10
C ARG A 90 0.72 2.39 -11.87
N PHE A 91 -0.58 2.66 -11.98
CA PHE A 91 -1.37 3.30 -10.91
C PHE A 91 -2.33 2.35 -10.19
N ARG A 92 -2.76 1.24 -10.80
CA ARG A 92 -3.69 0.30 -10.16
C ARG A 92 -2.96 -0.76 -9.31
N PRO A 93 -3.12 -0.75 -7.97
CA PRO A 93 -2.59 -1.82 -7.15
C PRO A 93 -3.38 -3.10 -7.39
N SER A 94 -2.65 -4.22 -7.38
CA SER A 94 -3.21 -5.56 -7.60
C SER A 94 -3.49 -6.29 -6.29
N ARG A 95 -2.61 -6.11 -5.31
CA ARG A 95 -2.66 -6.80 -4.01
C ARG A 95 -1.96 -6.00 -2.92
N PHE A 96 -2.40 -6.23 -1.70
CA PHE A 96 -1.80 -5.77 -0.45
C PHE A 96 -1.27 -7.01 0.27
N VAL A 97 -0.01 -7.00 0.65
CA VAL A 97 0.63 -8.10 1.38
C VAL A 97 1.02 -7.58 2.75
N ILE A 98 0.48 -8.19 3.79
CA ILE A 98 0.85 -7.91 5.17
C ILE A 98 1.97 -8.90 5.52
N ASP A 99 3.17 -8.39 5.76
CA ASP A 99 4.34 -9.10 6.29
C ASP A 99 4.56 -8.66 7.76
N GLU A 100 5.34 -9.40 8.55
CA GLU A 100 5.52 -9.18 10.00
C GLU A 100 5.98 -7.76 10.35
N ASP A 101 6.86 -7.17 9.52
CA ASP A 101 7.49 -5.86 9.74
C ASP A 101 6.98 -4.77 8.79
N ALA A 102 6.17 -5.12 7.79
CA ALA A 102 5.76 -4.17 6.76
C ALA A 102 4.42 -4.50 6.08
N LEU A 103 3.74 -3.46 5.61
CA LEU A 103 2.68 -3.54 4.63
C LEU A 103 3.26 -3.28 3.24
N GLU A 104 3.20 -4.27 2.36
CA GLU A 104 3.56 -4.12 0.95
C GLU A 104 2.32 -3.85 0.10
N VAL A 105 2.39 -2.80 -0.69
CA VAL A 105 1.43 -2.51 -1.75
C VAL A 105 2.08 -2.91 -3.08
N VAL A 106 1.42 -3.79 -3.85
CA VAL A 106 1.99 -4.37 -5.07
C VAL A 106 1.14 -3.97 -6.28
N TRP A 107 1.78 -3.30 -7.23
CA TRP A 107 1.28 -3.02 -8.56
C TRP A 107 1.92 -3.99 -9.57
N PRO A 108 1.38 -4.11 -10.79
CA PRO A 108 2.01 -4.90 -11.85
C PRO A 108 3.47 -4.49 -12.13
N LEU A 109 3.76 -3.19 -12.18
CA LEU A 109 5.10 -2.66 -12.53
C LEU A 109 5.88 -2.07 -11.35
N LYS A 110 5.32 -2.02 -10.14
CA LYS A 110 6.04 -1.50 -8.96
C LYS A 110 5.62 -2.19 -7.67
N ARG A 111 6.47 -2.12 -6.67
CA ARG A 111 6.16 -2.49 -5.30
C ARG A 111 6.55 -1.36 -4.39
N ARG A 112 5.76 -1.13 -3.34
CA ARG A 112 6.08 -0.15 -2.29
C ARG A 112 5.88 -0.80 -0.95
N ARG A 113 6.91 -0.76 -0.13
CA ARG A 113 6.92 -1.27 1.23
C ARG A 113 6.71 -0.10 2.19
N ILE A 114 5.78 -0.28 3.12
CA ILE A 114 5.48 0.65 4.21
C ILE A 114 5.86 -0.07 5.49
N ARG A 115 6.82 0.43 6.26
CA ARG A 115 7.20 -0.23 7.51
C ARG A 115 6.08 -0.01 8.53
N ARG A 116 5.84 -1.01 9.37
CA ARG A 116 4.78 -0.92 10.39
C ARG A 116 5.07 0.12 11.45
N ALA A 117 6.33 0.30 11.81
CA ALA A 117 6.76 1.37 12.70
C ALA A 117 6.38 2.78 12.19
N ASP A 118 6.18 2.94 10.88
CA ASP A 118 5.76 4.22 10.31
C ASP A 118 4.21 4.41 10.37
N ILE A 119 3.45 3.36 10.71
CA ILE A 119 1.98 3.37 10.77
C ILE A 119 1.51 3.73 12.19
N GLU A 120 0.83 4.87 12.32
CA GLU A 120 0.35 5.36 13.62
C GLU A 120 -1.04 4.86 13.99
N ASP A 121 -1.94 4.76 13.03
CA ASP A 121 -3.32 4.34 13.25
C ASP A 121 -3.87 3.67 11.99
N VAL A 122 -4.72 2.67 12.17
CA VAL A 122 -5.44 2.00 11.08
C VAL A 122 -6.88 1.84 11.49
N ARG A 123 -7.78 2.46 10.72
CA ARG A 123 -9.20 2.46 11.02
C ARG A 123 -10.07 2.26 9.79
N LEU A 124 -11.25 1.70 10.03
CA LEU A 124 -12.30 1.64 9.03
C LEU A 124 -13.02 2.99 9.00
N THR A 125 -13.24 3.52 7.81
CA THR A 125 -13.96 4.77 7.60
C THR A 125 -14.91 4.64 6.42
N ASP A 126 -15.87 5.55 6.36
CA ASP A 126 -16.81 5.68 5.26
C ASP A 126 -16.65 7.02 4.55
N ARG A 127 -17.25 7.16 3.36
CA ARG A 127 -17.15 8.37 2.56
C ARG A 127 -17.67 9.63 3.28
N ARG A 128 -18.70 9.51 4.14
CA ARG A 128 -19.30 10.65 4.86
C ARG A 128 -18.43 11.09 6.02
N ALA A 129 -17.89 10.15 6.80
CA ALA A 129 -16.90 10.40 7.83
C ALA A 129 -15.64 11.04 7.21
N LEU A 130 -15.12 10.45 6.13
CA LEU A 130 -13.96 10.96 5.42
C LEU A 130 -14.17 12.40 4.90
N ARG A 131 -15.35 12.70 4.34
CA ARG A 131 -15.68 14.06 3.89
C ARG A 131 -15.78 15.06 5.05
N ARG A 132 -16.28 14.64 6.22
CA ARG A 132 -16.32 15.50 7.41
C ARG A 132 -14.92 15.78 7.95
N GLU A 133 -14.03 14.79 7.92
CA GLU A 133 -12.66 14.90 8.41
C GLU A 133 -11.76 15.70 7.45
N LEU A 134 -11.80 15.38 6.16
CA LEU A 134 -10.90 15.93 5.14
C LEU A 134 -11.42 17.24 4.52
N GLY A 135 -12.73 17.51 4.64
CA GLY A 135 -13.39 18.65 4.02
C GLY A 135 -13.56 18.47 2.52
N TRP A 136 -13.39 19.56 1.77
CA TRP A 136 -13.33 19.49 0.32
C TRP A 136 -11.93 19.06 -0.13
N GLY A 137 -11.86 18.45 -1.31
CA GLY A 137 -10.61 17.98 -1.87
C GLY A 137 -10.71 17.79 -3.37
N PHE A 138 -9.57 17.92 -4.02
CA PHE A 138 -9.42 17.67 -5.44
C PHE A 138 -8.57 16.43 -5.64
N ARG A 139 -9.02 15.58 -6.56
CA ARG A 139 -8.30 14.37 -6.90
C ARG A 139 -7.29 14.67 -8.00
N VAL A 140 -6.04 14.30 -7.77
CA VAL A 140 -4.96 14.40 -8.76
C VAL A 140 -4.44 12.99 -9.04
N GLY A 141 -4.76 12.44 -10.21
CA GLY A 141 -4.28 11.13 -10.64
C GLY A 141 -5.17 10.45 -11.66
N ALA A 142 -4.70 9.33 -12.21
CA ALA A 142 -5.42 8.56 -13.21
C ALA A 142 -6.70 7.94 -12.61
N GLY A 143 -7.87 8.31 -13.16
CA GLY A 143 -9.15 8.00 -12.55
C GLY A 143 -10.34 8.03 -13.49
N GLY A 144 -11.03 6.90 -13.58
CA GLY A 144 -12.26 6.78 -14.36
C GLY A 144 -12.62 5.32 -14.66
N LEU A 145 -11.61 4.45 -14.78
CA LEU A 145 -11.80 3.03 -15.03
C LEU A 145 -11.38 2.23 -13.80
N GLY A 146 -12.37 1.74 -13.05
CA GLY A 146 -12.14 0.75 -12.02
C GLY A 146 -11.68 1.22 -10.65
N GLY A 147 -11.76 2.53 -10.38
CA GLY A 147 -11.54 3.08 -9.05
C GLY A 147 -10.90 4.46 -9.02
N ALA A 148 -10.65 4.90 -7.80
CA ALA A 148 -9.94 6.11 -7.47
C ALA A 148 -8.50 5.81 -7.02
N PHE A 149 -7.54 5.96 -7.94
CA PHE A 149 -6.11 5.80 -7.75
C PHE A 149 -5.37 7.13 -7.90
N GLY A 150 -4.33 7.34 -7.10
CA GLY A 150 -3.47 8.51 -7.16
C GLY A 150 -3.49 9.30 -5.86
N TRP A 151 -3.52 10.63 -5.98
CA TRP A 151 -3.53 11.54 -4.85
C TRP A 151 -4.90 12.18 -4.68
N LEU A 152 -5.30 12.32 -3.43
CA LEU A 152 -6.43 13.14 -3.03
C LEU A 152 -5.85 14.31 -2.26
N TRP A 153 -5.82 15.49 -2.87
CA TRP A 153 -5.48 16.71 -2.16
C TRP A 153 -6.69 17.16 -1.37
N THR A 154 -6.51 17.36 -0.06
CA THR A 154 -7.60 17.73 0.85
C THR A 154 -7.30 19.05 1.52
N GLN A 155 -8.35 19.82 1.79
CA GLN A 155 -8.22 21.14 2.40
C GLN A 155 -7.68 21.05 3.84
N ARG A 156 -8.11 20.04 4.62
CA ARG A 156 -7.82 19.96 6.05
C ARG A 156 -6.57 19.15 6.42
N ARG A 157 -6.18 18.17 5.60
CA ARG A 157 -5.04 17.28 5.88
C ARG A 157 -3.99 17.21 4.75
N GLY A 158 -4.15 18.01 3.71
CA GLY A 158 -3.22 18.02 2.58
C GLY A 158 -3.32 16.76 1.71
N PRO A 159 -2.21 16.32 1.08
CA PRO A 159 -2.21 15.24 0.10
C PRO A 159 -2.27 13.86 0.74
N VAL A 160 -3.32 13.11 0.42
CA VAL A 160 -3.55 11.72 0.82
C VAL A 160 -3.27 10.79 -0.37
N GLN A 161 -2.62 9.66 -0.13
CA GLN A 161 -2.51 8.62 -1.16
C GLN A 161 -3.77 7.78 -1.19
N MET A 162 -4.43 7.71 -2.34
CA MET A 162 -5.73 7.06 -2.49
C MET A 162 -5.65 5.90 -3.48
N TYR A 163 -6.09 4.72 -3.04
CA TYR A 163 -6.22 3.51 -3.84
C TYR A 163 -7.52 2.77 -3.50
N VAL A 164 -8.61 3.31 -4.03
CA VAL A 164 -9.98 2.93 -3.66
C VAL A 164 -10.69 2.34 -4.88
N SER A 165 -11.25 1.14 -4.79
CA SER A 165 -12.05 0.51 -5.86
C SER A 165 -13.55 0.44 -5.56
N ARG A 166 -13.95 0.72 -4.31
CA ARG A 166 -15.35 0.75 -3.85
C ARG A 166 -15.62 1.94 -2.93
N ASN A 167 -16.88 2.33 -2.81
CA ASN A 167 -17.28 3.51 -2.02
C ASN A 167 -17.54 3.25 -0.52
N ARG A 168 -17.38 2.00 -0.06
CA ARG A 168 -17.66 1.56 1.32
C ARG A 168 -16.48 0.79 1.88
N ASP A 169 -16.43 0.67 3.21
CA ASP A 169 -15.41 -0.06 3.96
C ASP A 169 -14.00 0.34 3.53
N LEU A 170 -13.76 1.65 3.62
CA LEU A 170 -12.48 2.26 3.32
C LEU A 170 -11.57 2.05 4.51
N VAL A 171 -10.32 1.68 4.27
CA VAL A 171 -9.31 1.58 5.32
C VAL A 171 -8.43 2.81 5.22
N TRP A 172 -8.45 3.60 6.29
CA TRP A 172 -7.57 4.74 6.50
C TRP A 172 -6.36 4.30 7.30
N ILE A 173 -5.17 4.60 6.80
CA ILE A 173 -3.89 4.34 7.43
C ILE A 173 -3.24 5.69 7.69
N GLU A 174 -3.19 6.09 8.95
CA GLU A 174 -2.41 7.24 9.39
C GLU A 174 -0.94 6.82 9.46
N MET A 175 -0.09 7.70 8.95
CA MET A 175 1.36 7.53 8.94
C MET A 175 1.94 8.66 9.77
N GLY A 176 3.02 8.41 10.53
CA GLY A 176 3.58 9.45 11.41
C GLY A 176 4.16 10.63 10.63
N ASP A 177 5.34 10.45 10.06
CA ASP A 177 5.98 11.52 9.27
C ASP A 177 5.62 11.48 7.78
N ALA A 178 4.83 10.49 7.35
CA ALA A 178 4.50 10.28 5.95
C ALA A 178 3.04 10.63 5.63
N ARG A 179 2.72 10.68 4.33
CA ARG A 179 1.36 10.96 3.87
C ARG A 179 0.43 9.80 4.22
N PRO A 180 -0.80 10.06 4.71
CA PRO A 180 -1.76 9.01 5.02
C PRO A 180 -2.21 8.29 3.74
N TRP A 181 -2.68 7.07 3.94
CA TRP A 181 -3.16 6.21 2.86
C TRP A 181 -4.63 5.86 3.05
N LEU A 182 -5.36 5.88 1.95
CA LEU A 182 -6.75 5.45 1.87
C LEU A 182 -6.84 4.30 0.88
N ILE A 183 -7.13 3.10 1.38
CA ILE A 183 -7.13 1.87 0.58
C ILE A 183 -8.42 1.07 0.75
N THR A 184 -8.72 0.18 -0.19
CA THR A 184 -9.86 -0.76 -0.10
C THR A 184 -9.44 -2.21 -0.32
N PRO A 185 -8.98 -2.91 0.73
CA PRO A 185 -8.74 -4.34 0.66
C PRO A 185 -10.06 -5.11 0.54
N GLU A 186 -10.03 -6.28 -0.10
CA GLU A 186 -11.20 -7.14 -0.28
C GLU A 186 -11.91 -7.44 1.05
N ARG A 187 -11.13 -7.76 2.09
CA ARG A 187 -11.59 -8.07 3.46
C ARG A 187 -11.07 -7.04 4.47
N PRO A 188 -11.78 -5.94 4.70
CA PRO A 188 -11.28 -4.81 5.47
C PRO A 188 -11.16 -5.11 6.97
N GLY A 189 -12.11 -5.86 7.55
CA GLY A 189 -12.05 -6.25 8.98
C GLY A 189 -10.85 -7.14 9.29
N GLU A 190 -10.65 -8.22 8.52
CA GLU A 190 -9.48 -9.10 8.66
C GLU A 190 -8.17 -8.33 8.45
N PHE A 191 -8.13 -7.44 7.46
CA PHE A 191 -6.96 -6.62 7.17
C PHE A 191 -6.56 -5.74 8.37
N ILE A 192 -7.51 -5.02 8.96
CA ILE A 192 -7.27 -4.16 10.13
C ILE A 192 -6.83 -5.01 11.33
N GLN A 193 -7.54 -6.11 11.60
CA GLN A 193 -7.23 -6.99 12.73
C GLN A 193 -5.80 -7.54 12.65
N ARG A 194 -5.34 -7.94 11.45
CA ARG A 194 -3.98 -8.44 11.27
C ARG A 194 -2.92 -7.35 11.49
N LEU A 195 -3.18 -6.15 10.98
CA LEU A 195 -2.30 -5.00 11.19
C LEU A 195 -2.22 -4.57 12.67
N SER A 196 -3.34 -4.61 13.40
CA SER A 196 -3.37 -4.22 14.81
C SER A 196 -2.83 -5.30 15.76
N THR A 197 -3.19 -6.56 15.55
CA THR A 197 -2.80 -7.69 16.44
C THR A 197 -1.29 -7.82 16.55
N GLU A 198 -0.59 -7.69 15.43
CA GLU A 198 0.86 -7.85 15.39
C GLU A 198 1.60 -6.60 15.89
N ARG A 199 1.00 -5.40 15.78
CA ARG A 199 1.53 -4.18 16.43
C ARG A 199 1.52 -4.31 17.96
N SER A 200 0.42 -4.77 18.54
CA SER A 200 0.33 -4.99 19.99
C SER A 200 1.25 -6.11 20.50
N ALA A 201 1.80 -6.95 19.62
CA ALA A 201 2.85 -7.91 19.98
C ALA A 201 4.24 -7.25 20.02
N GLU A 202 4.50 -6.31 19.12
CA GLU A 202 5.76 -5.55 19.06
C GLU A 202 5.90 -4.54 20.21
N GLU A 203 4.83 -3.84 20.58
CA GLU A 203 4.82 -2.91 21.73
C GLU A 203 4.98 -3.60 23.10
N ARG A 204 4.88 -4.94 23.15
CA ARG A 204 5.02 -5.74 24.38
C ARG A 204 6.39 -6.43 24.53
N MET A 205 7.26 -6.36 23.52
CA MET A 205 8.66 -6.83 23.60
C MET A 205 9.60 -5.67 23.90
#